data_AF-A0A1H6GY82-F1
#
_entry.id   AF-A0A1H6GY82-F1
#
_cell.length_a   1.000
_cell.length_b   1.000
_cell.length_c   1.000
_cell.angle_alpha   90.00
_cell.angle_beta   90.00
_cell.angle_gamma   90.00
#
_symmetry.space_group_name_H-M   'P 1'
#
loop_
_entity.id
_entity.type
_entity.pdbx_description
1 polymer ?
#
loop_
_entity_poly.entity_id
_entity_poly.type
_entity_poly.pdbx_seq_one_letter_code
_entity_poly.pdbx_strand_id
1 'polypeptide(L)'
;MILDNITPEKIDKILDNRDSSEFSDRWMNAYQAIEEKSTDEETEDKISDIRKEIFVSTFRNTGSSDLPAYISDDFGLICSYFIHNIEDSWVTNLLFTYLNHQIPDGELMKSEKTLKELVQ
;
A
#
# COMPACT_ATOMS: atom_id res chain seq x y z
N MET A 1 -5.84 -6.89 7.34
CA MET A 1 -4.46 -7.39 7.50
C MET A 1 -4.32 -8.06 8.85
N ILE A 2 -3.77 -9.27 8.92
CA ILE A 2 -3.46 -9.95 10.20
C ILE A 2 -1.96 -9.76 10.43
N LEU A 3 -1.59 -9.04 11.50
CA LEU A 3 -0.19 -8.78 11.87
C LEU A 3 0.26 -9.60 13.08
N ASP A 4 -0.58 -10.54 13.53
CA ASP A 4 -0.36 -11.27 14.77
C ASP A 4 0.90 -12.14 14.68
N ASN A 5 1.80 -11.97 15.65
CA ASN A 5 3.04 -12.74 15.80
C ASN A 5 4.09 -12.54 14.69
N ILE A 6 4.09 -11.39 14.00
CA ILE A 6 5.21 -11.04 13.11
C ILE A 6 6.48 -10.75 13.93
N THR A 7 7.59 -11.40 13.60
CA THR A 7 8.88 -11.18 14.29
C THR A 7 9.68 -10.07 13.61
N PRO A 8 10.62 -9.40 14.32
CA PRO A 8 11.51 -8.42 13.70
C PRO A 8 12.22 -8.94 12.44
N GLU A 9 12.71 -10.18 12.45
CA GLU A 9 13.41 -10.78 11.30
C GLU A 9 12.48 -10.97 10.09
N LYS A 10 11.19 -11.22 10.35
CA LYS A 10 10.17 -11.30 9.30
C LYS A 10 9.88 -9.92 8.71
N ILE A 11 9.89 -8.88 9.54
CA ILE A 11 9.75 -7.49 9.10
C ILE A 11 10.94 -7.08 8.24
N ASP A 12 12.17 -7.32 8.71
CA ASP A 12 13.39 -7.00 7.96
C ASP A 12 13.36 -7.65 6.58
N LYS A 13 12.98 -8.93 6.50
CA LYS A 13 12.83 -9.63 5.22
C LYS A 13 11.79 -8.99 4.29
N ILE A 14 10.66 -8.54 4.84
CA ILE A 14 9.64 -7.84 4.05
C ILE A 14 10.21 -6.55 3.47
N LEU A 15 10.90 -5.76 4.29
CA LEU A 15 11.51 -4.50 3.89
C LEU A 15 12.60 -4.72 2.84
N ASP A 16 13.50 -5.69 3.04
CA ASP A 16 14.53 -6.08 2.07
C ASP A 16 13.94 -6.43 0.71
N ASN A 17 12.84 -7.20 0.68
CA ASN A 17 12.20 -7.56 -0.57
C ASN A 17 11.50 -6.36 -1.22
N ARG A 18 10.92 -5.45 -0.44
CA ARG A 18 10.28 -4.23 -0.95
C ARG A 18 11.30 -3.25 -1.54
N ASP A 19 12.50 -3.19 -0.97
CA ASP A 19 13.58 -2.35 -1.47
C ASP A 19 14.28 -2.94 -2.69
N SER A 20 14.05 -4.24 -2.99
CA SER A 20 14.52 -4.84 -4.23
C SER A 20 13.95 -4.10 -5.45
N SER A 21 14.76 -3.96 -6.50
CA SER A 21 14.37 -3.26 -7.74
C SER A 21 13.10 -3.84 -8.37
N GLU A 22 12.86 -5.15 -8.21
CA GLU A 22 11.68 -5.82 -8.76
C GLU A 22 10.35 -5.23 -8.22
N PHE A 23 10.36 -4.77 -6.96
CA PHE A 23 9.22 -4.17 -6.30
C PHE A 23 9.29 -2.65 -6.31
N SER A 24 10.42 -2.07 -5.88
CA SER A 24 10.58 -0.63 -5.71
C SER A 24 10.45 0.14 -7.03
N ASP A 25 10.95 -0.39 -8.14
CA ASP A 25 10.79 0.26 -9.45
C ASP A 25 9.32 0.32 -9.87
N ARG A 26 8.53 -0.74 -9.59
CA ARG A 26 7.10 -0.77 -9.92
C ARG A 26 6.31 0.19 -9.05
N TRP A 27 6.61 0.23 -7.75
CA TRP A 27 6.02 1.19 -6.83
C TRP A 27 6.32 2.62 -7.26
N MET A 28 7.58 2.91 -7.61
CA MET A 28 8.00 4.24 -8.05
C MET A 28 7.33 4.65 -9.37
N ASN A 29 7.25 3.74 -10.34
CA ASN A 29 6.54 4.00 -11.60
C ASN A 29 5.05 4.33 -11.36
N ALA A 30 4.40 3.63 -10.44
CA ALA A 30 3.01 3.91 -10.08
C ALA A 30 2.86 5.27 -9.38
N TYR A 31 3.77 5.60 -8.45
CA TYR A 31 3.78 6.89 -7.77
C TYR A 31 3.98 8.06 -8.75
N GLN A 32 4.95 7.95 -9.65
CA GLN A 32 5.22 8.98 -10.67
C GLN A 32 4.02 9.23 -11.60
N ALA A 33 3.18 8.22 -11.86
CA ALA A 33 1.99 8.38 -12.69
C ALA A 33 0.90 9.26 -12.03
N ILE A 34 0.95 9.42 -10.71
CA ILE A 34 -0.01 10.22 -9.93
C ILE A 34 0.60 11.46 -9.27
N GLU A 35 1.91 11.65 -9.33
CA GLU A 35 2.61 12.76 -8.64
C GLU A 35 2.11 14.15 -9.05
N GLU A 36 1.75 14.35 -10.33
CA GLU A 36 1.22 15.63 -10.83
C GLU A 36 -0.30 15.78 -10.67
N LYS A 37 -0.99 14.76 -10.13
CA LYS A 37 -2.43 14.82 -9.92
C LYS A 37 -2.71 15.60 -8.64
N SER A 38 -3.64 16.54 -8.74
CA SER A 38 -4.12 17.29 -7.58
C SER A 38 -5.49 16.78 -7.16
N THR A 39 -5.67 16.73 -5.85
CA THR A 39 -6.94 16.43 -5.18
C THR A 39 -7.35 17.65 -4.35
N ASP A 40 -8.64 17.80 -4.08
CA ASP A 40 -9.11 18.86 -3.18
C ASP A 40 -8.65 18.60 -1.75
N GLU A 41 -8.56 19.68 -0.95
CA GLU A 41 -8.06 19.63 0.43
C GLU A 41 -8.86 18.68 1.32
N GLU A 42 -10.19 18.62 1.16
CA GLU A 42 -11.04 17.72 1.95
C GLU A 42 -10.71 16.25 1.64
N THR A 43 -10.45 15.92 0.39
CA THR A 43 -10.05 14.58 -0.02
C THR A 43 -8.64 14.24 0.47
N GLU A 44 -7.68 15.16 0.37
CA GLU A 44 -6.32 14.99 0.91
C GLU A 44 -6.33 14.72 2.42
N ASP A 45 -7.13 15.46 3.18
CA ASP A 45 -7.28 15.25 4.62
C ASP A 45 -7.78 13.84 4.95
N LYS A 46 -8.77 13.33 4.19
CA LYS A 46 -9.26 11.96 4.35
C LYS A 46 -8.20 10.91 4.04
N ILE A 47 -7.40 11.10 2.99
CA ILE A 47 -6.28 10.21 2.67
C ILE A 47 -5.26 10.24 3.82
N SER A 48 -4.91 11.43 4.29
CA SER A 48 -3.99 11.63 5.42
C SER A 48 -4.46 10.90 6.69
N ASP A 49 -5.75 11.00 7.02
CA ASP A 49 -6.35 10.31 8.15
C ASP A 49 -6.27 8.77 8.00
N ILE A 50 -6.60 8.23 6.82
CA ILE A 50 -6.46 6.79 6.52
C ILE A 50 -5.00 6.35 6.72
N ARG A 51 -4.05 7.09 6.15
CA ARG A 51 -2.62 6.77 6.27
C ARG A 51 -2.16 6.78 7.72
N LYS A 52 -2.62 7.76 8.50
CA LYS A 52 -2.31 7.88 9.93
C LYS A 52 -2.89 6.72 10.74
N GLU A 53 -4.13 6.32 10.48
CA GLU A 53 -4.74 5.17 11.16
C GLU A 53 -3.97 3.88 10.88
N ILE A 54 -3.58 3.65 9.62
CA ILE A 54 -2.81 2.50 9.18
C ILE A 54 -1.42 2.49 9.82
N PHE A 55 -0.76 3.64 9.85
CA PHE A 55 0.55 3.80 10.47
C PHE A 55 0.47 3.44 11.96
N VAL A 56 -0.46 4.06 12.70
CA VAL A 56 -0.62 3.85 14.15
C VAL A 56 -1.00 2.40 14.46
N SER A 57 -1.92 1.82 13.69
CA SER A 57 -2.36 0.43 13.88
C SER A 57 -1.23 -0.55 13.64
N THR A 58 -0.48 -0.38 12.54
CA THR A 58 0.66 -1.23 12.21
C THR A 58 1.76 -1.11 13.25
N PHE A 59 2.15 0.12 13.64
CA PHE A 59 3.15 0.36 14.67
C PHE A 59 2.79 -0.33 16.00
N ARG A 60 1.53 -0.23 16.43
CA ARG A 60 1.07 -0.87 17.69
C ARG A 60 1.18 -2.39 17.65
N ASN A 61 0.95 -3.00 16.50
CA ASN A 61 0.97 -4.45 16.35
C ASN A 61 2.37 -5.02 16.17
N THR A 62 3.28 -4.26 15.54
CA THR A 62 4.60 -4.78 15.14
C THR A 62 5.77 -4.17 15.92
N GLY A 63 5.60 -2.98 16.50
CA GLY A 63 6.67 -2.21 17.13
C GLY A 63 7.72 -1.66 16.17
N SER A 64 7.58 -1.89 14.85
CA SER A 64 8.51 -1.39 13.82
C SER A 64 8.18 0.06 13.45
N SER A 65 9.21 0.90 13.29
CA SER A 65 9.07 2.27 12.76
C SER A 65 8.88 2.31 11.24
N ASP A 66 9.42 1.32 10.53
CA ASP A 66 9.60 1.41 9.08
C ASP A 66 8.44 0.73 8.35
N LEU A 67 8.05 -0.47 8.77
CA LEU A 67 6.89 -1.18 8.22
C LEU A 67 5.61 -0.33 8.15
N PRO A 68 5.18 0.41 9.19
CA PRO A 68 4.02 1.28 9.09
C PRO A 68 4.18 2.40 8.05
N ALA A 69 5.38 2.90 7.79
CA ALA A 69 5.62 3.92 6.77
C ALA A 69 5.32 3.35 5.37
N TYR A 70 5.97 2.23 5.01
CA TYR A 70 5.79 1.54 3.74
C TYR A 70 4.33 1.14 3.48
N ILE A 71 3.64 0.59 4.49
CA ILE A 71 2.22 0.23 4.34
C ILE A 71 1.36 1.49 4.21
N SER A 72 1.60 2.55 5.00
CA SER A 72 0.83 3.78 4.88
C SER A 72 0.99 4.46 3.51
N ASP A 73 2.18 4.38 2.91
CA ASP A 73 2.45 4.93 1.58
C ASP A 73 1.71 4.15 0.49
N ASP A 74 1.62 2.82 0.60
CA ASP A 74 0.82 2.00 -0.32
C ASP A 74 -0.65 2.41 -0.32
N PHE A 75 -1.23 2.66 0.85
CA PHE A 75 -2.63 3.07 0.94
C PHE A 75 -2.84 4.50 0.43
N GLY A 76 -1.85 5.39 0.60
CA GLY A 76 -1.84 6.68 -0.09
C GLY A 76 -1.93 6.51 -1.60
N LEU A 77 -1.04 5.70 -2.17
CA LEU A 77 -1.00 5.39 -3.60
C LEU A 77 -2.32 4.77 -4.09
N ILE A 78 -2.84 3.75 -3.41
CA ILE A 78 -4.11 3.09 -3.73
C ILE A 78 -5.27 4.09 -3.72
N CYS A 79 -5.35 4.96 -2.70
CA CYS A 79 -6.37 5.99 -2.62
C CYS A 79 -6.29 6.96 -3.80
N SER A 80 -5.10 7.44 -4.16
CA SER A 80 -4.90 8.34 -5.31
C SER A 80 -5.40 7.71 -6.61
N TYR A 81 -5.06 6.44 -6.86
CA TYR A 81 -5.55 5.71 -8.04
C TYR A 81 -7.07 5.57 -8.05
N PHE A 82 -7.67 5.26 -6.90
CA PHE A 82 -9.12 5.12 -6.75
C PHE A 82 -9.85 6.44 -7.02
N ILE A 83 -9.38 7.55 -6.44
CA ILE A 83 -10.00 8.87 -6.56
C ILE A 83 -9.88 9.41 -7.98
N HIS A 84 -8.72 9.25 -8.62
CA HIS A 84 -8.50 9.69 -9.99
C HIS A 84 -9.06 8.74 -11.05
N ASN A 85 -9.67 7.62 -10.65
CA ASN A 85 -10.22 6.60 -11.55
C ASN A 85 -9.19 6.12 -12.58
N ILE A 86 -7.96 5.88 -12.11
CA ILE A 86 -6.87 5.35 -12.93
C ILE A 86 -6.84 3.85 -12.71
N GLU A 87 -6.94 3.08 -13.79
CA GLU A 87 -6.80 1.64 -13.73
C GLU A 87 -5.34 1.26 -13.96
N ASP A 88 -4.77 0.57 -12.99
CA ASP A 88 -3.44 -0.04 -13.08
C ASP A 88 -3.47 -1.41 -12.42
N SER A 89 -3.08 -2.42 -13.19
CA SER A 89 -3.12 -3.81 -12.72
C SER A 89 -2.19 -4.06 -11.53
N TRP A 90 -1.05 -3.37 -11.44
CA TRP A 90 -0.11 -3.54 -10.34
C TRP A 90 -0.65 -2.94 -9.05
N VAL A 91 -1.21 -1.73 -9.08
CA VAL A 91 -1.87 -1.10 -7.91
C VAL A 91 -3.11 -1.88 -7.48
N THR A 92 -3.87 -2.41 -8.44
CA THR A 92 -5.02 -3.28 -8.14
C THR A 92 -4.59 -4.56 -7.44
N ASN A 93 -3.51 -5.19 -7.91
CA ASN A 93 -2.91 -6.37 -7.29
C ASN A 93 -2.31 -6.05 -5.90
N LEU A 94 -1.82 -4.82 -5.69
CA LEU A 94 -1.32 -4.35 -4.41
C LEU A 94 -2.45 -4.35 -3.37
N LEU A 95 -3.59 -3.72 -3.69
CA LEU A 95 -4.77 -3.75 -2.82
C LEU A 95 -5.28 -5.19 -2.64
N PHE A 96 -5.36 -5.98 -3.72
CA PHE A 96 -5.83 -7.34 -3.64
C PHE A 96 -4.99 -8.21 -2.70
N THR A 97 -3.67 -8.02 -2.69
CA THR A 97 -2.75 -8.72 -1.77
C THR A 97 -3.09 -8.39 -0.31
N TYR A 98 -3.33 -7.10 0.00
CA TYR A 98 -3.78 -6.68 1.34
C TYR A 98 -5.14 -7.27 1.75
N LEU A 99 -6.11 -7.31 0.82
CA LEU A 99 -7.43 -7.89 1.04
C LEU A 99 -7.37 -9.40 1.31
N ASN A 100 -6.31 -10.07 0.85
CA ASN A 100 -6.02 -11.47 1.15
C ASN A 100 -5.13 -11.65 2.38
N HIS A 101 -5.07 -10.63 3.25
CA HIS A 101 -4.34 -10.64 4.52
C HIS A 101 -2.81 -10.82 4.38
N GLN A 102 -2.22 -10.45 3.24
CA GLN A 102 -0.78 -10.48 3.02
C GLN A 102 -0.20 -9.06 2.94
N ILE A 103 1.02 -8.88 3.47
CA ILE A 103 1.79 -7.66 3.26
C ILE A 103 2.55 -7.84 1.93
N PRO A 104 2.40 -6.92 0.97
CA PRO A 104 3.17 -6.94 -0.27
C PRO A 104 4.67 -6.82 -0.02
N ASP A 105 5.43 -7.83 -0.44
CA ASP A 105 6.89 -7.89 -0.29
C ASP A 105 7.55 -8.60 -1.48
N GLY A 106 7.03 -8.43 -2.69
CA GLY A 106 7.53 -9.11 -3.89
C GLY A 106 6.45 -9.36 -4.93
N GLU A 107 6.31 -10.61 -5.39
CA GLU A 107 5.24 -10.97 -6.32
C GLU A 107 3.86 -10.79 -5.68
N LEU A 108 3.05 -9.94 -6.31
CA LEU A 108 1.70 -9.63 -5.84
C LEU A 108 0.71 -10.72 -6.23
N MET A 109 -0.30 -10.90 -5.38
CA MET A 109 -1.49 -11.68 -5.76
C MET A 109 -2.22 -10.98 -6.91
N LYS A 110 -2.59 -11.75 -7.94
CA LYS A 110 -3.23 -11.22 -9.14
C LYS A 110 -4.75 -11.25 -9.03
N SER A 111 -5.40 -10.19 -9.46
CA SER A 111 -6.85 -10.10 -9.60
C SER A 111 -7.23 -9.79 -11.04
N GLU A 112 -8.34 -10.36 -11.50
CA GLU A 112 -9.00 -9.97 -12.76
C GLU A 112 -10.01 -8.83 -12.55
N LYS A 113 -10.22 -8.42 -11.29
CA LYS A 113 -11.09 -7.29 -10.93
C LYS A 113 -10.34 -5.98 -11.12
N THR A 114 -11.09 -4.91 -11.34
CA THR A 114 -10.64 -3.51 -11.27
C THR A 114 -10.49 -3.05 -9.83
N LEU A 115 -9.80 -1.93 -9.63
CA LEU A 115 -9.65 -1.34 -8.30
C LEU A 115 -11.01 -0.98 -7.68
N LYS A 116 -11.96 -0.50 -8.49
CA LYS A 116 -13.32 -0.19 -8.04
C LYS A 116 -14.10 -1.42 -7.59
N GLU A 117 -13.98 -2.54 -8.28
CA GLU A 117 -14.66 -3.80 -7.93
C GLU A 117 -14.08 -4.46 -6.67
N LEU A 118 -12.89 -4.05 -6.21
CA LEU A 118 -12.29 -4.52 -4.96
C LEU A 118 -12.77 -3.73 -3.73
N VAL A 119 -13.27 -2.51 -3.92
CA VAL A 119 -13.70 -1.61 -2.84
C VAL A 119 -15.22 -1.68 -2.57
N GLN A 120 -15.98 -2.35 -3.45
CA GLN A 120 -17.43 -2.59 -3.34
C GLN A 120 -17.77 -3.85 -2.56
#